data_AF-A0AAV3UNC8-F1
#
_entry.id   AF-A0AAV3UNC8-F1
#
_cell.length_a   1.000
_cell.length_b   1.000
_cell.length_c   1.000
_cell.angle_alpha   90.00
_cell.angle_beta   90.00
_cell.angle_gamma   90.00
#
_symmetry.space_group_name_H-M   'P 1'
#
loop_
_entity.id
_entity.type
_entity.pdbx_description
1 polymer ?
#
loop_
_entity_poly.entity_id
_entity_poly.type
_entity_poly.pdbx_seq_one_letter_code
_entity_poly.pdbx_strand_id
1 'polypeptide(L)'
;MTRSSGLALARAVSTIASSQSSRSKTIPFELEIAFFTWFTQTGNQSNANASLPIGINPQRYAKHFDKRVNIAKQGADKTGKKAIDDVLEQVIDSDTVVYFPPGRYKLNTNHRHVGLQNLGIIGNNAVLTHGTVEAIDGFDMTSGEYHGPAQHFKIGVPDNPHKGKFVFGGFIANWRGKNEGMQILNHHTNGTSVTENIRQQGIHSLGCQGPFRIDAHGANAKAIVRGVDLRFGGKSYQFTINTRQERSGGGTETGRSWATSGITTHPEAKGHPRVQQSMCGG
;
A
#
# COMPACT_ATOMS: atom_id res chain seq x y z
N MET A 1 58.52 -9.93 -10.91
CA MET A 1 58.32 -9.36 -9.56
C MET A 1 56.84 -9.49 -9.22
N THR A 2 56.42 -10.59 -8.59
CA THR A 2 56.33 -10.86 -7.13
C THR A 2 55.12 -10.23 -6.42
N ARG A 3 54.47 -11.11 -5.67
CA ARG A 3 53.27 -10.99 -4.85
C ARG A 3 53.44 -10.09 -3.60
N SER A 4 52.29 -9.75 -3.04
CA SER A 4 51.91 -9.77 -1.61
C SER A 4 52.62 -8.88 -0.59
N SER A 5 51.80 -8.17 0.19
CA SER A 5 51.82 -8.06 1.66
C SER A 5 50.59 -7.22 2.05
N GLY A 6 49.78 -7.48 3.07
CA GLY A 6 49.94 -8.32 4.26
C GLY A 6 50.11 -7.45 5.50
N LEU A 7 49.20 -7.58 6.47
CA LEU A 7 49.22 -7.09 7.87
C LEU A 7 48.98 -5.58 8.10
N ALA A 8 48.39 -5.11 9.22
CA ALA A 8 48.24 -5.68 10.56
C ALA A 8 47.00 -5.13 11.32
N LEU A 9 46.67 -5.85 12.39
CA LEU A 9 45.57 -5.69 13.33
C LEU A 9 46.00 -4.92 14.60
N ALA A 10 45.00 -4.25 15.21
CA ALA A 10 44.75 -4.04 16.65
C ALA A 10 45.66 -3.13 17.52
N ARG A 11 44.98 -2.25 18.30
CA ARG A 11 45.29 -2.00 19.72
C ARG A 11 44.14 -1.31 20.48
N ALA A 12 43.73 -1.91 21.59
CA ALA A 12 43.29 -1.30 22.86
C ALA A 12 42.89 -2.48 23.79
N VAL A 13 43.82 -3.07 24.55
CA VAL A 13 44.24 -2.72 25.92
C VAL A 13 43.08 -2.52 26.90
N SER A 14 42.92 -3.50 27.80
CA SER A 14 42.52 -3.25 29.18
C SER A 14 43.19 -4.30 30.07
N THR A 15 43.91 -3.82 31.07
CA THR A 15 44.66 -4.56 32.08
C THR A 15 43.86 -4.51 33.38
N ILE A 16 43.58 -5.66 33.99
CA ILE A 16 43.27 -5.74 35.43
C ILE A 16 44.08 -6.90 36.00
N ALA A 17 44.78 -6.64 37.10
CA ALA A 17 45.62 -7.58 37.82
C ALA A 17 45.15 -7.75 39.29
N SER A 18 45.61 -8.86 39.88
CA SER A 18 45.57 -9.28 41.30
C SER A 18 44.28 -10.01 41.75
N SER A 19 44.29 -11.09 42.52
CA SER A 19 45.33 -11.95 43.15
C SER A 19 44.72 -13.33 43.53
N GLN A 20 45.57 -14.28 43.92
CA GLN A 20 45.34 -15.73 44.10
C GLN A 20 44.40 -16.13 45.27
N SER A 21 43.69 -17.28 45.15
CA SER A 21 43.55 -18.33 46.18
C SER A 21 42.81 -19.58 45.65
N SER A 22 43.00 -20.71 46.32
CA SER A 22 43.03 -22.10 45.85
C SER A 22 41.72 -22.92 45.90
N ARG A 23 41.71 -23.99 45.06
CA ARG A 23 40.98 -25.28 45.14
C ARG A 23 39.45 -25.26 44.93
N SER A 24 38.99 -25.94 43.87
CA SER A 24 38.25 -27.22 43.94
C SER A 24 37.29 -27.41 42.76
N LYS A 25 37.39 -28.61 42.15
CA LYS A 25 36.42 -29.29 41.27
C LYS A 25 36.26 -28.79 39.83
N THR A 26 36.96 -29.51 38.96
CA THR A 26 36.71 -29.66 37.53
C THR A 26 35.29 -30.20 37.28
N ILE A 27 34.48 -29.43 36.56
CA ILE A 27 33.28 -29.91 35.86
C ILE A 27 33.58 -29.66 34.37
N PRO A 28 33.54 -30.67 33.48
CA PRO A 28 33.81 -30.45 32.08
C PRO A 28 32.66 -29.63 31.46
N PHE A 29 32.95 -28.39 31.08
CA PHE A 29 32.10 -27.61 30.18
C PHE A 29 32.49 -28.00 28.75
N GLU A 30 31.66 -28.81 28.08
CA GLU A 30 31.67 -28.86 26.62
C GLU A 30 31.17 -27.50 26.11
N LEU A 31 32.07 -26.79 25.44
CA LEU A 31 31.76 -25.55 24.74
C LEU A 31 31.19 -25.93 23.36
N GLU A 32 29.88 -26.15 23.27
CA GLU A 32 29.21 -26.13 21.98
C GLU A 32 29.17 -24.68 21.50
N ILE A 33 30.08 -24.33 20.60
CA ILE A 33 30.05 -23.06 19.88
C ILE A 33 28.88 -23.11 18.92
N ALA A 34 27.71 -22.67 19.38
CA ALA A 34 26.58 -22.41 18.51
C ALA A 34 26.96 -21.27 17.55
N PHE A 35 27.20 -21.61 16.29
CA PHE A 35 27.24 -20.63 15.20
C PHE A 35 25.87 -19.96 15.12
N PHE A 36 25.76 -18.74 15.65
CA PHE A 36 24.61 -17.88 15.45
C PHE A 36 24.66 -17.37 14.00
N THR A 37 24.12 -18.15 13.07
CA THR A 37 23.77 -17.66 11.74
C THR A 37 22.67 -16.62 11.91
N TRP A 38 23.01 -15.35 11.63
CA TRP A 38 22.03 -14.30 11.45
C TRP A 38 21.14 -14.64 10.25
N PHE A 39 20.04 -15.33 10.50
CA PHE A 39 18.92 -15.30 9.58
C PHE A 39 18.35 -13.88 9.63
N THR A 40 18.57 -13.10 8.57
CA THR A 40 17.74 -11.95 8.25
C THR A 40 16.32 -12.46 8.08
N GLN A 41 15.49 -12.26 9.10
CA GLN A 41 14.06 -12.48 9.04
C GLN A 41 13.47 -11.45 8.07
N THR A 42 13.54 -11.73 6.77
CA THR A 42 12.72 -11.05 5.77
C THR A 42 11.28 -11.36 6.13
N GLY A 43 10.52 -10.31 6.50
CA GLY A 43 9.19 -10.40 7.08
C GLY A 43 8.18 -11.06 6.14
N ASN A 44 8.20 -12.38 6.09
CA ASN A 44 7.09 -13.21 5.67
C ASN A 44 6.07 -13.25 6.83
N GLN A 45 5.51 -12.09 7.18
CA GLN A 45 4.59 -11.96 8.31
C GLN A 45 3.16 -12.17 7.81
N SER A 46 2.78 -13.44 7.61
CA SER A 46 1.40 -13.85 7.41
C SER A 46 0.61 -13.70 8.72
N ASN A 47 0.21 -12.46 9.06
CA ASN A 47 -0.82 -12.25 10.06
C ASN A 47 -2.20 -12.33 9.40
N ALA A 48 -2.72 -13.54 9.26
CA ALA A 48 -4.05 -13.81 8.70
C ALA A 48 -5.21 -13.37 9.60
N ASN A 49 -5.00 -13.06 10.89
CA ASN A 49 -6.12 -12.91 11.83
C ASN A 49 -6.45 -11.46 12.21
N ALA A 50 -7.46 -10.93 11.53
CA ALA A 50 -8.66 -10.34 12.13
C ALA A 50 -9.75 -10.38 11.05
N SER A 51 -10.95 -10.81 11.42
CA SER A 51 -12.14 -11.11 10.61
C SER A 51 -12.73 -9.90 9.89
N LEU A 52 -11.93 -9.18 9.09
CA LEU A 52 -12.50 -8.20 8.18
C LEU A 52 -13.17 -8.97 7.04
N PRO A 53 -14.49 -8.77 6.82
CA PRO A 53 -15.09 -9.24 5.59
C PRO A 53 -14.33 -8.57 4.45
N ILE A 54 -13.66 -9.35 3.61
CA ILE A 54 -12.84 -8.88 2.49
C ILE A 54 -13.60 -8.91 1.16
N GLY A 55 -14.91 -9.19 1.23
CA GLY A 55 -15.82 -9.12 0.11
C GLY A 55 -16.96 -8.16 0.37
N ILE A 56 -17.43 -7.53 -0.70
CA ILE A 56 -18.68 -6.79 -0.72
C ILE A 56 -19.63 -7.54 -1.64
N ASN A 57 -20.80 -7.88 -1.12
CA ASN A 57 -21.89 -8.40 -1.94
C ASN A 57 -22.42 -7.25 -2.84
N PRO A 58 -22.28 -7.31 -4.18
CA PRO A 58 -22.73 -6.24 -5.07
C PRO A 58 -24.19 -5.85 -4.90
N GLN A 59 -25.04 -6.84 -4.58
CA GLN A 59 -26.47 -6.70 -4.40
C GLN A 59 -26.82 -5.70 -3.28
N ARG A 60 -25.93 -5.53 -2.29
CA ARG A 60 -26.09 -4.55 -1.20
C ARG A 60 -26.19 -3.12 -1.73
N TYR A 61 -25.46 -2.81 -2.80
CA TYR A 61 -25.38 -1.47 -3.37
C TYR A 61 -26.09 -1.34 -4.71
N ALA A 62 -26.58 -2.45 -5.26
CA ALA A 62 -27.04 -2.53 -6.62
C ALA A 62 -28.31 -1.70 -6.92
N LYS A 63 -29.00 -1.18 -5.89
CA LYS A 63 -30.13 -0.25 -6.03
C LYS A 63 -29.72 1.22 -6.19
N HIS A 64 -28.43 1.53 -6.02
CA HIS A 64 -27.89 2.88 -6.13
C HIS A 64 -27.26 3.17 -7.49
N PHE A 65 -27.29 2.19 -8.40
CA PHE A 65 -26.61 2.21 -9.69
C PHE A 65 -27.51 1.56 -10.74
N ASP A 66 -27.52 2.11 -11.95
CA ASP A 66 -28.32 1.63 -13.07
C ASP A 66 -27.64 0.45 -13.77
N LYS A 67 -26.32 0.55 -13.95
CA LYS A 67 -25.52 -0.47 -14.63
C LYS A 67 -24.75 -1.33 -13.63
N ARG A 68 -24.65 -2.62 -13.91
CA ARG A 68 -23.92 -3.60 -13.10
C ARG A 68 -22.98 -4.39 -14.00
N VAL A 69 -21.68 -4.21 -13.81
CA VAL A 69 -20.68 -4.77 -14.71
C VAL A 69 -19.79 -5.77 -13.99
N ASN A 70 -19.79 -7.03 -14.43
CA ASN A 70 -18.79 -8.01 -14.00
C ASN A 70 -17.55 -7.86 -14.88
N ILE A 71 -16.42 -7.42 -14.33
CA ILE A 71 -15.20 -7.25 -15.14
C ILE A 71 -14.73 -8.55 -15.81
N ALA A 72 -14.93 -9.70 -15.16
CA ALA A 72 -14.52 -10.99 -15.72
C ALA A 72 -15.41 -11.41 -16.89
N LYS A 73 -16.69 -11.05 -16.88
CA LYS A 73 -17.57 -11.25 -18.06
C LYS A 73 -17.22 -10.28 -19.20
N GLN A 74 -16.60 -9.15 -18.87
CA GLN A 74 -16.04 -8.20 -19.84
C GLN A 74 -14.62 -8.58 -20.30
N GLY A 75 -14.12 -9.77 -19.93
CA GLY A 75 -12.84 -10.27 -20.41
C GLY A 75 -11.62 -9.94 -19.54
N ALA A 76 -11.81 -9.34 -18.36
CA ALA A 76 -10.70 -9.07 -17.44
C ALA A 76 -9.99 -10.38 -17.00
N ASP A 77 -8.67 -10.40 -17.10
CA ASP A 77 -7.86 -11.50 -16.59
C ASP A 77 -7.92 -11.57 -15.06
N LYS A 78 -8.38 -12.71 -14.54
CA LYS A 78 -8.47 -12.98 -13.11
C LYS A 78 -7.24 -13.69 -12.53
N THR A 79 -6.26 -14.02 -13.38
CA THR A 79 -5.05 -14.72 -12.95
C THR A 79 -3.94 -13.75 -12.52
N GLY A 80 -4.04 -12.48 -12.94
CA GLY A 80 -3.05 -11.44 -12.69
C GLY A 80 -1.85 -11.52 -13.63
N LYS A 81 -1.92 -12.33 -14.70
CA LYS A 81 -0.86 -12.45 -15.71
C LYS A 81 -0.92 -11.28 -16.69
N LYS A 82 -2.12 -10.88 -17.09
CA LYS A 82 -2.38 -9.74 -17.97
C LYS A 82 -2.99 -8.59 -17.19
N ALA A 83 -2.61 -7.37 -17.57
CA ALA A 83 -3.22 -6.20 -16.99
C ALA A 83 -4.66 -6.04 -17.50
N ILE A 84 -5.52 -5.42 -16.70
CA ILE A 84 -6.95 -5.28 -16.98
C ILE A 84 -7.34 -3.85 -17.34
N ASP A 85 -6.35 -3.00 -17.63
CA ASP A 85 -6.55 -1.55 -17.75
C ASP A 85 -7.57 -1.21 -18.84
N ASP A 86 -7.46 -1.84 -20.02
CA ASP A 86 -8.39 -1.65 -21.15
C ASP A 86 -9.84 -1.98 -20.77
N VAL A 87 -10.05 -3.00 -19.95
CA VAL A 87 -11.39 -3.38 -19.50
C VAL A 87 -11.93 -2.34 -18.53
N LEU A 88 -11.09 -1.81 -17.63
CA LEU A 88 -11.50 -0.80 -16.66
C LEU A 88 -11.86 0.53 -17.34
N GLU A 89 -11.09 0.96 -18.33
CA GLU A 89 -11.40 2.17 -19.12
C GLU A 89 -12.75 2.08 -19.86
N GLN A 90 -13.16 0.88 -20.26
CA GLN A 90 -14.44 0.68 -20.96
C GLN A 90 -15.65 0.64 -20.03
N VAL A 91 -15.47 0.22 -18.77
CA VAL A 91 -16.59 -0.12 -17.88
C VAL A 91 -16.79 0.86 -16.74
N ILE A 92 -15.78 1.66 -16.40
CA ILE A 92 -15.91 2.69 -15.38
C ILE A 92 -16.66 3.88 -15.99
N ASP A 93 -17.90 4.06 -15.54
CA ASP A 93 -18.80 5.11 -16.01
C ASP A 93 -19.69 5.58 -14.84
N SER A 94 -20.44 6.65 -15.06
CA SER A 94 -21.45 7.10 -14.11
C SER A 94 -22.58 6.07 -13.96
N ASP A 95 -23.26 6.13 -12.81
CA ASP A 95 -24.42 5.30 -12.49
C ASP A 95 -24.13 3.79 -12.65
N THR A 96 -22.89 3.39 -12.37
CA THR A 96 -22.37 2.05 -12.62
C THR A 96 -21.72 1.46 -11.37
N VAL A 97 -22.01 0.19 -11.09
CA VAL A 97 -21.20 -0.63 -10.19
C VAL A 97 -20.40 -1.67 -10.96
N VAL A 98 -19.09 -1.48 -10.95
CA VAL A 98 -18.09 -2.40 -11.46
C VAL A 98 -17.74 -3.39 -10.35
N TYR A 99 -17.93 -4.69 -10.60
CA TYR A 99 -17.65 -5.73 -9.62
C TYR A 99 -16.55 -6.70 -10.07
N PHE A 100 -15.65 -6.97 -9.14
CA PHE A 100 -14.50 -7.86 -9.27
C PHE A 100 -14.82 -9.17 -8.53
N PRO A 101 -15.12 -10.27 -9.22
CA PRO A 101 -15.24 -11.57 -8.57
C PRO A 101 -13.91 -12.02 -7.95
N PRO A 102 -13.88 -13.09 -7.13
CA PRO A 102 -12.62 -13.59 -6.56
C PRO A 102 -11.59 -13.88 -7.65
N GLY A 103 -10.38 -13.35 -7.52
CA GLY A 103 -9.32 -13.41 -8.51
C GLY A 103 -8.17 -12.46 -8.19
N ARG A 104 -7.12 -12.49 -9.01
CA ARG A 104 -5.99 -11.54 -8.98
C ARG A 104 -6.04 -10.69 -10.23
N TYR A 105 -5.99 -9.37 -10.05
CA TYR A 105 -6.17 -8.39 -11.10
C TYR A 105 -4.97 -7.46 -11.13
N LYS A 106 -4.24 -7.50 -12.24
CA LYS A 106 -3.05 -6.67 -12.47
C LYS A 106 -3.48 -5.37 -13.15
N LEU A 107 -2.99 -4.24 -12.64
CA LEU A 107 -3.14 -2.94 -13.27
C LEU A 107 -1.75 -2.44 -13.67
N ASN A 108 -1.61 -1.87 -14.85
CA ASN A 108 -0.36 -1.30 -15.34
C ASN A 108 -0.42 0.22 -15.47
N THR A 109 -1.55 0.84 -15.13
CA THR A 109 -1.67 2.29 -15.11
C THR A 109 -2.62 2.76 -14.01
N ASN A 110 -2.69 4.08 -13.84
CA ASN A 110 -3.62 4.72 -12.95
C ASN A 110 -4.99 4.89 -13.61
N HIS A 111 -6.06 4.43 -12.97
CA HIS A 111 -7.42 4.69 -13.45
C HIS A 111 -7.92 6.02 -12.91
N ARG A 112 -7.69 7.08 -13.70
CA ARG A 112 -8.09 8.44 -13.35
C ARG A 112 -9.39 8.82 -14.05
N HIS A 113 -10.46 8.94 -13.27
CA HIS A 113 -11.76 9.37 -13.76
C HIS A 113 -12.24 10.61 -13.01
N VAL A 114 -12.62 11.65 -13.76
CA VAL A 114 -13.02 12.95 -13.21
C VAL A 114 -14.41 13.31 -13.71
N GLY A 115 -15.22 13.93 -12.86
CA GLY A 115 -16.58 14.35 -13.19
C GLY A 115 -17.64 13.25 -13.19
N LEU A 116 -17.28 12.00 -12.88
CA LEU A 116 -18.24 10.91 -12.73
C LEU A 116 -19.19 11.13 -11.54
N GLN A 117 -20.36 10.52 -11.63
CA GLN A 117 -21.36 10.46 -10.57
C GLN A 117 -21.80 9.02 -10.31
N ASN A 118 -22.17 8.72 -9.07
CA ASN A 118 -22.71 7.42 -8.68
C ASN A 118 -21.87 6.24 -9.21
N LEU A 119 -20.65 6.09 -8.72
CA LEU A 119 -19.74 5.01 -9.10
C LEU A 119 -19.50 4.01 -7.96
N GLY A 120 -19.60 2.72 -8.28
CA GLY A 120 -19.17 1.62 -7.42
C GLY A 120 -18.00 0.85 -8.05
N ILE A 121 -16.93 0.64 -7.30
CA ILE A 121 -15.82 -0.26 -7.68
C ILE A 121 -15.62 -1.22 -6.52
N ILE A 122 -16.12 -2.44 -6.65
CA ILE A 122 -16.22 -3.37 -5.52
C ILE A 122 -15.64 -4.74 -5.86
N GLY A 123 -15.00 -5.37 -4.89
CA GLY A 123 -14.48 -6.72 -4.99
C GLY A 123 -15.20 -7.69 -4.07
N ASN A 124 -15.06 -8.97 -4.40
CA ASN A 124 -15.38 -10.08 -3.53
C ASN A 124 -14.12 -10.91 -3.33
N ASN A 125 -13.30 -10.54 -2.32
CA ASN A 125 -11.98 -11.13 -2.10
C ASN A 125 -11.08 -11.02 -3.34
N ALA A 126 -11.20 -9.89 -4.06
CA ALA A 126 -10.39 -9.63 -5.24
C ALA A 126 -9.02 -9.08 -4.83
N VAL A 127 -7.95 -9.67 -5.36
CA VAL A 127 -6.57 -9.23 -5.11
C VAL A 127 -6.17 -8.23 -6.18
N LEU A 128 -5.81 -7.03 -5.76
CA LEU A 128 -5.19 -6.01 -6.60
C LEU A 128 -3.67 -6.17 -6.55
N THR A 129 -3.06 -6.12 -7.72
CA THR A 129 -1.61 -6.08 -7.93
C THR A 129 -1.31 -5.06 -9.02
N HIS A 130 -0.06 -4.68 -9.18
CA HIS A 130 0.37 -3.91 -10.34
C HIS A 130 1.50 -4.61 -11.11
N GLY A 131 1.76 -4.14 -12.33
CA GLY A 131 2.92 -4.56 -13.13
C GLY A 131 4.26 -4.19 -12.51
N THR A 132 5.37 -4.76 -12.99
CA THR A 132 6.69 -4.43 -12.44
C THR A 132 6.99 -2.93 -12.49
N VAL A 133 7.72 -2.45 -11.48
CA VAL A 133 8.24 -1.08 -11.40
C VAL A 133 9.75 -1.14 -11.18
N GLU A 134 10.48 -0.53 -12.10
CA GLU A 134 11.93 -0.54 -12.15
C GLU A 134 12.53 0.85 -11.88
N ALA A 135 11.84 1.91 -12.30
CA ALA A 135 12.27 3.30 -12.10
C ALA A 135 11.09 4.24 -11.81
N ILE A 136 11.38 5.31 -11.07
CA ILE A 136 10.43 6.34 -10.67
C ILE A 136 11.06 7.70 -10.93
N ASP A 137 10.29 8.68 -11.37
CA ASP A 137 10.64 10.09 -11.32
C ASP A 137 9.55 10.87 -10.59
N GLY A 138 9.89 11.55 -9.50
CA GLY A 138 8.91 12.16 -8.60
C GLY A 138 7.87 11.17 -8.08
N PHE A 139 6.64 11.24 -8.61
CA PHE A 139 5.52 10.36 -8.27
C PHE A 139 5.14 9.39 -9.40
N ASP A 140 5.84 9.46 -10.52
CA ASP A 140 5.49 8.78 -11.76
C ASP A 140 6.44 7.60 -12.00
N MET A 141 5.88 6.44 -12.34
CA MET A 141 6.64 5.25 -12.68
C MET A 141 7.08 5.39 -14.14
N THR A 142 8.39 5.32 -14.38
CA THR A 142 9.00 5.64 -15.69
C THR A 142 9.63 4.42 -16.37
N SER A 143 9.79 3.30 -15.66
CA SER A 143 10.26 2.03 -16.23
C SER A 143 9.62 0.82 -15.55
N GLY A 144 9.40 -0.24 -16.32
CA GLY A 144 8.69 -1.47 -15.92
C GLY A 144 7.41 -1.68 -16.73
N GLU A 145 6.56 -2.61 -16.28
CA GLU A 145 5.24 -2.80 -16.88
C GLU A 145 4.24 -1.69 -16.47
N TYR A 146 4.35 -1.16 -15.25
CA TYR A 146 3.47 -0.10 -14.78
C TYR A 146 4.01 1.29 -15.17
N HIS A 147 3.12 2.17 -15.65
CA HIS A 147 3.44 3.53 -16.05
C HIS A 147 2.48 4.56 -15.42
N GLY A 148 2.95 5.79 -15.26
CA GLY A 148 2.18 6.90 -14.69
C GLY A 148 2.24 6.97 -13.15
N PRO A 149 1.36 7.75 -12.51
CA PRO A 149 1.40 7.98 -11.06
C PRO A 149 1.32 6.68 -10.25
N ALA A 150 2.02 6.63 -9.10
CA ALA A 150 1.97 5.52 -8.12
C ALA A 150 0.60 5.39 -7.40
N GLN A 151 -0.48 5.21 -8.16
CA GLN A 151 -1.87 5.22 -7.71
C GLN A 151 -2.70 4.26 -8.56
N HIS A 152 -3.40 3.29 -7.96
CA HIS A 152 -4.34 2.45 -8.70
C HIS A 152 -5.56 3.23 -9.19
N PHE A 153 -6.27 3.90 -8.28
CA PHE A 153 -7.51 4.60 -8.59
C PHE A 153 -7.43 6.06 -8.17
N LYS A 154 -7.77 6.97 -9.10
CA LYS A 154 -7.94 8.39 -8.83
C LYS A 154 -9.32 8.84 -9.30
N ILE A 155 -10.24 9.01 -8.36
CA ILE A 155 -11.64 9.34 -8.64
C ILE A 155 -11.92 10.77 -8.18
N GLY A 156 -12.26 11.64 -9.12
CA GLY A 156 -12.42 13.07 -8.88
C GLY A 156 -11.11 13.81 -8.59
N VAL A 157 -11.21 15.13 -8.56
CA VAL A 157 -10.15 16.08 -8.18
C VAL A 157 -10.77 17.25 -7.41
N PRO A 158 -10.00 18.10 -6.70
CA PRO A 158 -10.56 19.24 -5.95
C PRO A 158 -11.53 20.10 -6.77
N ASP A 159 -11.13 20.52 -7.97
CA ASP A 159 -11.96 21.40 -8.81
C ASP A 159 -13.14 20.68 -9.48
N ASN A 160 -13.11 19.34 -9.52
CA ASN A 160 -14.19 18.54 -10.10
C ASN A 160 -14.32 17.20 -9.37
N PRO A 161 -14.86 17.23 -8.14
CA PRO A 161 -14.96 16.05 -7.30
C PRO A 161 -16.08 15.14 -7.81
N HIS A 162 -15.99 13.84 -7.50
CA HIS A 162 -17.05 12.87 -7.79
C HIS A 162 -18.34 13.25 -7.04
N LYS A 163 -19.48 13.15 -7.74
CA LYS A 163 -20.80 13.55 -7.22
C LYS A 163 -21.66 12.34 -6.85
N GLY A 164 -22.58 12.50 -5.90
CA GLY A 164 -23.52 11.44 -5.54
C GLY A 164 -22.88 10.31 -4.72
N LYS A 165 -23.19 9.06 -5.03
CA LYS A 165 -22.80 7.89 -4.22
C LYS A 165 -21.55 7.20 -4.76
N PHE A 166 -20.46 7.22 -3.99
CA PHE A 166 -19.28 6.40 -4.29
C PHE A 166 -19.19 5.20 -3.34
N VAL A 167 -18.84 4.02 -3.88
CA VAL A 167 -18.54 2.83 -3.09
C VAL A 167 -17.25 2.19 -3.60
N PHE A 168 -16.28 1.98 -2.71
CA PHE A 168 -15.03 1.30 -3.03
C PHE A 168 -14.69 0.28 -1.96
N GLY A 169 -14.33 -0.95 -2.32
CA GLY A 169 -13.96 -1.91 -1.30
C GLY A 169 -14.07 -3.38 -1.66
N GLY A 170 -13.78 -4.26 -0.70
CA GLY A 170 -13.76 -5.71 -0.93
C GLY A 170 -12.49 -6.20 -1.64
N PHE A 171 -11.38 -5.53 -1.38
CA PHE A 171 -10.09 -5.77 -2.05
C PHE A 171 -8.99 -6.17 -1.08
N ILE A 172 -8.07 -6.99 -1.58
CA ILE A 172 -6.76 -7.24 -0.99
C ILE A 172 -5.72 -6.55 -1.85
N ALA A 173 -5.05 -5.54 -1.32
CA ALA A 173 -3.92 -4.89 -1.95
C ALA A 173 -2.64 -5.66 -1.60
N ASN A 174 -2.02 -6.36 -2.57
CA ASN A 174 -0.89 -7.26 -2.33
C ASN A 174 0.46 -6.62 -2.66
N TRP A 175 1.10 -6.02 -1.66
CA TRP A 175 2.39 -5.30 -1.69
C TRP A 175 3.53 -6.07 -1.03
N ARG A 176 3.53 -7.40 -1.17
CA ARG A 176 4.49 -8.27 -0.47
C ARG A 176 5.84 -8.34 -1.17
N GLY A 177 5.89 -8.07 -2.47
CA GLY A 177 7.11 -8.08 -3.26
C GLY A 177 7.90 -6.78 -3.15
N LYS A 178 9.10 -6.82 -3.74
CA LYS A 178 9.96 -5.65 -3.88
C LYS A 178 9.29 -4.69 -4.85
N ASN A 179 9.27 -3.40 -4.50
CA ASN A 179 8.73 -2.36 -5.37
C ASN A 179 7.25 -2.59 -5.72
N GLU A 180 6.42 -3.06 -4.77
CA GLU A 180 5.01 -3.35 -5.05
C GLU A 180 4.02 -2.40 -4.35
N GLY A 181 4.48 -1.52 -3.45
CA GLY A 181 3.55 -0.83 -2.58
C GLY A 181 3.17 0.57 -3.05
N MET A 182 1.96 0.79 -3.54
CA MET A 182 1.47 2.09 -4.04
C MET A 182 0.14 2.53 -3.42
N GLN A 183 -0.35 3.73 -3.79
CA GLN A 183 -1.63 4.23 -3.30
C GLN A 183 -2.78 3.43 -3.89
N ILE A 184 -3.71 2.98 -3.04
CA ILE A 184 -4.85 2.16 -3.46
C ILE A 184 -5.93 3.07 -4.05
N LEU A 185 -6.28 4.14 -3.34
CA LEU A 185 -7.34 5.05 -3.75
C LEU A 185 -7.01 6.49 -3.37
N ASN A 186 -7.14 7.37 -4.36
CA ASN A 186 -7.25 8.80 -4.22
C ASN A 186 -8.66 9.23 -4.64
N HIS A 187 -9.47 9.72 -3.72
CA HIS A 187 -10.87 10.04 -3.98
C HIS A 187 -11.25 11.40 -3.43
N HIS A 188 -11.78 12.26 -4.31
CA HIS A 188 -12.41 13.52 -3.94
C HIS A 188 -13.90 13.45 -4.21
N THR A 189 -14.72 13.72 -3.18
CA THR A 189 -16.19 13.65 -3.32
C THR A 189 -16.91 14.93 -2.88
N ASN A 190 -17.92 15.31 -3.66
CA ASN A 190 -19.00 16.19 -3.26
C ASN A 190 -20.30 15.38 -3.17
N GLY A 191 -20.31 14.41 -2.24
CA GLY A 191 -21.37 13.42 -2.13
C GLY A 191 -21.15 12.48 -0.94
N THR A 192 -21.64 11.25 -1.05
CA THR A 192 -21.42 10.21 -0.04
C THR A 192 -20.46 9.15 -0.55
N SER A 193 -19.29 9.04 0.07
CA SER A 193 -18.30 8.00 -0.18
C SER A 193 -18.34 6.91 0.89
N VAL A 194 -18.29 5.65 0.48
CA VAL A 194 -18.06 4.50 1.37
C VAL A 194 -16.87 3.70 0.87
N THR A 195 -15.78 3.76 1.62
CA THR A 195 -14.59 2.94 1.43
C THR A 195 -14.57 1.85 2.50
N GLU A 196 -14.73 0.58 2.14
CA GLU A 196 -14.85 -0.48 3.14
C GLU A 196 -14.15 -1.79 2.80
N ASN A 197 -13.85 -2.61 3.80
CA ASN A 197 -13.48 -4.01 3.58
C ASN A 197 -12.22 -4.17 2.72
N ILE A 198 -11.15 -3.44 3.06
CA ILE A 198 -9.88 -3.46 2.30
C ILE A 198 -8.74 -3.93 3.19
N ARG A 199 -7.90 -4.81 2.67
CA ARG A 199 -6.72 -5.31 3.37
C ARG A 199 -5.47 -5.04 2.57
N GLN A 200 -4.50 -4.37 3.18
CA GLN A 200 -3.14 -4.31 2.68
C GLN A 200 -2.34 -5.51 3.19
N GLN A 201 -1.65 -6.20 2.28
CA GLN A 201 -0.65 -7.22 2.59
C GLN A 201 0.72 -6.72 2.17
N GLY A 202 1.69 -6.71 3.07
CA GLY A 202 2.99 -6.10 2.79
C GLY A 202 2.99 -4.58 2.94
N ILE A 203 4.00 -3.91 2.40
CA ILE A 203 4.35 -2.53 2.76
C ILE A 203 4.25 -1.62 1.53
N HIS A 204 3.60 -0.46 1.70
CA HIS A 204 3.64 0.62 0.72
C HIS A 204 5.10 1.10 0.53
N SER A 205 5.67 0.95 -0.67
CA SER A 205 7.13 1.05 -0.92
C SER A 205 7.52 1.87 -2.16
N LEU A 206 6.55 2.46 -2.87
CA LEU A 206 6.68 3.19 -4.13
C LEU A 206 6.17 4.65 -4.07
N GLY A 207 6.04 5.26 -2.89
CA GLY A 207 5.47 6.61 -2.81
C GLY A 207 5.29 7.14 -1.40
N CYS A 208 5.21 8.46 -1.25
CA CYS A 208 4.87 9.09 0.03
C CYS A 208 3.35 9.41 0.17
N GLN A 209 2.53 9.05 -0.82
CA GLN A 209 1.11 9.44 -0.80
C GLN A 209 0.23 8.53 0.07
N GLY A 210 0.80 7.48 0.69
CA GLY A 210 0.06 6.57 1.56
C GLY A 210 -0.95 5.70 0.82
N PRO A 211 -1.54 4.70 1.49
CA PRO A 211 -2.52 3.82 0.86
C PRO A 211 -3.82 4.54 0.49
N PHE A 212 -4.22 5.57 1.25
CA PHE A 212 -5.47 6.30 1.01
C PHE A 212 -5.37 7.82 1.12
N ARG A 213 -5.94 8.49 0.12
CA ARG A 213 -6.40 9.87 0.21
C ARG A 213 -7.90 9.90 -0.04
N ILE A 214 -8.70 10.16 1.00
CA ILE A 214 -10.15 10.19 0.95
C ILE A 214 -10.62 11.57 1.40
N ASP A 215 -11.10 12.36 0.45
CA ASP A 215 -11.42 13.77 0.62
C ASP A 215 -12.92 14.02 0.51
N ALA A 216 -13.53 14.43 1.63
CA ALA A 216 -14.89 14.97 1.65
C ALA A 216 -14.85 16.44 1.22
N HIS A 217 -14.72 16.68 -0.08
CA HIS A 217 -14.42 18.00 -0.65
C HIS A 217 -15.58 18.99 -0.50
N GLY A 218 -16.81 18.55 -0.77
CA GLY A 218 -18.00 19.38 -0.62
C GLY A 218 -18.37 19.63 0.84
N ALA A 219 -18.94 20.80 1.18
CA ALA A 219 -19.33 21.15 2.56
C ALA A 219 -20.31 20.14 3.19
N ASN A 220 -21.18 19.54 2.37
CA ASN A 220 -22.13 18.52 2.81
C ASN A 220 -21.65 17.09 2.52
N ALA A 221 -20.42 16.93 2.02
CA ALA A 221 -19.89 15.63 1.66
C ALA A 221 -19.61 14.79 2.91
N LYS A 222 -19.82 13.48 2.77
CA LYS A 222 -19.59 12.48 3.83
C LYS A 222 -18.71 11.39 3.27
N ALA A 223 -17.56 11.16 3.88
CA ALA A 223 -16.67 10.06 3.53
C ALA A 223 -16.57 9.07 4.69
N ILE A 224 -17.04 7.84 4.48
CA ILE A 224 -16.97 6.77 5.47
C ILE A 224 -15.86 5.82 5.06
N VAL A 225 -14.84 5.66 5.91
CA VAL A 225 -13.83 4.62 5.76
C VAL A 225 -14.01 3.62 6.89
N ARG A 226 -14.29 2.35 6.58
CA ARG A 226 -14.51 1.34 7.62
C ARG A 226 -13.95 -0.03 7.31
N GLY A 227 -13.51 -0.76 8.33
CA GLY A 227 -13.06 -2.13 8.11
C GLY A 227 -11.87 -2.20 7.15
N VAL A 228 -10.91 -1.29 7.30
CA VAL A 228 -9.67 -1.32 6.52
C VAL A 228 -8.49 -1.74 7.39
N ASP A 229 -7.63 -2.60 6.87
CA ASP A 229 -6.41 -3.07 7.54
C ASP A 229 -5.18 -2.64 6.73
N LEU A 230 -4.52 -1.62 7.25
CA LEU A 230 -3.33 -0.95 6.72
C LEU A 230 -2.18 -1.06 7.73
N ARG A 231 -2.20 -2.05 8.62
CA ARG A 231 -1.31 -2.14 9.80
C ARG A 231 0.18 -2.14 9.48
N PHE A 232 0.56 -2.50 8.26
CA PHE A 232 1.94 -2.56 7.79
C PHE A 232 2.43 -1.24 7.20
N GLY A 233 1.53 -0.31 6.94
CA GLY A 233 1.82 1.04 6.48
C GLY A 233 2.72 1.13 5.28
N GLY A 234 3.67 2.05 5.35
CA GLY A 234 4.52 2.38 4.24
C GLY A 234 5.87 2.92 4.66
N LYS A 235 6.84 2.79 3.75
CA LYS A 235 8.14 3.43 3.89
C LYS A 235 8.10 4.79 3.23
N SER A 236 8.21 5.85 4.03
CA SER A 236 8.37 7.21 3.52
C SER A 236 9.77 7.38 2.96
N TYR A 237 9.89 7.51 1.64
CA TYR A 237 11.10 8.03 0.99
C TYR A 237 10.70 9.20 0.11
N GLN A 238 11.43 10.31 0.19
CA GLN A 238 11.10 11.54 -0.54
C GLN A 238 11.03 11.31 -2.06
N PHE A 239 11.84 10.36 -2.59
CA PHE A 239 11.89 9.96 -4.00
C PHE A 239 11.83 8.44 -4.21
N THR A 240 11.16 7.70 -3.30
CA THR A 240 10.81 6.27 -3.48
C THR A 240 12.03 5.33 -3.71
N ILE A 241 12.06 4.54 -4.80
CA ILE A 241 13.12 3.60 -5.17
C ILE A 241 14.49 4.28 -5.25
N ASN A 242 14.55 5.55 -5.66
CA ASN A 242 15.80 6.24 -6.01
C ASN A 242 16.61 6.69 -4.79
N THR A 243 15.96 7.01 -3.67
CA THR A 243 16.63 7.59 -2.49
C THR A 243 16.34 6.83 -1.20
N ARG A 244 16.20 5.50 -1.29
CA ARG A 244 15.88 4.59 -0.16
C ARG A 244 16.86 4.66 1.03
N GLN A 245 18.02 5.27 0.84
CA GLN A 245 19.06 5.41 1.85
C GLN A 245 19.20 6.83 2.40
N GLU A 246 18.46 7.80 1.86
CA GLU A 246 18.55 9.20 2.27
C GLU A 246 17.53 9.49 3.36
N ARG A 247 18.00 9.71 4.59
CA ARG A 247 17.19 10.23 5.70
C ARG A 247 17.03 11.73 5.53
N SER A 248 16.24 12.17 4.55
CA SER A 248 15.85 13.59 4.46
C SER A 248 14.57 13.81 5.28
N GLY A 249 14.64 14.71 6.27
CA GLY A 249 13.52 15.07 7.15
C GLY A 249 12.41 15.87 6.48
N GLY A 250 12.19 15.70 5.18
CA GLY A 250 11.24 16.48 4.39
C GLY A 250 11.74 17.91 4.15
N GLY A 251 12.46 18.11 3.04
CA GLY A 251 12.82 19.44 2.53
C GLY A 251 11.66 20.15 1.82
N THR A 252 11.77 21.48 1.76
CA THR A 252 10.72 22.52 1.68
C THR A 252 9.97 22.67 0.34
N GLU A 253 8.86 23.43 0.42
CA GLU A 253 8.07 24.12 -0.62
C GLU A 253 6.82 23.45 -1.21
N THR A 254 6.69 22.12 -1.23
CA THR A 254 5.43 21.48 -1.68
C THR A 254 5.06 20.34 -0.74
N GLY A 255 4.18 20.63 0.22
CA GLY A 255 3.80 19.73 1.32
C GLY A 255 3.64 18.26 0.90
N ARG A 256 4.61 17.42 1.24
CA ARG A 256 4.57 15.98 0.96
C ARG A 256 3.95 15.25 2.14
N SER A 257 3.01 14.37 1.83
CA SER A 257 2.19 13.65 2.79
C SER A 257 3.04 12.70 3.66
N TRP A 258 2.90 12.83 4.97
CA TRP A 258 3.49 11.95 5.98
C TRP A 258 2.63 10.71 6.24
N ALA A 259 1.63 10.46 5.40
CA ALA A 259 0.62 9.43 5.64
C ALA A 259 0.95 8.10 4.99
N THR A 260 2.20 7.69 5.03
CA THR A 260 2.63 6.38 4.51
C THR A 260 1.91 5.22 5.18
N SER A 261 1.29 5.44 6.34
CA SER A 261 0.70 4.40 7.17
C SER A 261 -0.83 4.46 7.32
N GLY A 262 -1.55 5.32 6.58
CA GLY A 262 -2.99 5.48 6.86
C GLY A 262 -3.83 6.25 5.84
N ILE A 263 -4.76 7.04 6.35
CA ILE A 263 -5.80 7.75 5.60
C ILE A 263 -5.54 9.25 5.72
N THR A 264 -5.52 9.95 4.59
CA THR A 264 -5.44 11.43 4.54
C THR A 264 -6.62 12.06 3.84
N THR A 265 -6.76 13.37 4.06
CA THR A 265 -7.73 14.24 3.38
C THR A 265 -7.00 15.38 2.65
N HIS A 266 -7.69 16.15 1.80
CA HIS A 266 -7.13 17.35 1.18
C HIS A 266 -7.11 18.53 2.16
N PRO A 267 -6.14 19.48 2.08
CA PRO A 267 -6.17 20.71 2.88
C PRO A 267 -7.44 21.55 2.72
N GLU A 268 -8.14 21.39 1.60
CA GLU A 268 -9.37 22.12 1.27
C GLU A 268 -10.64 21.29 1.53
N ALA A 269 -10.54 20.18 2.27
CA ALA A 269 -11.70 19.37 2.65
C ALA A 269 -12.70 20.23 3.44
N LYS A 270 -13.99 20.16 3.08
CA LYS A 270 -15.05 20.95 3.73
C LYS A 270 -16.09 20.10 4.45
N GLY A 271 -16.20 18.83 4.08
CA GLY A 271 -17.15 17.88 4.64
C GLY A 271 -16.55 17.03 5.77
N HIS A 272 -17.18 15.88 6.03
CA HIS A 272 -16.83 15.04 7.18
C HIS A 272 -16.31 13.65 6.76
N PRO A 273 -15.04 13.33 7.07
CA PRO A 273 -14.56 11.96 7.09
C PRO A 273 -14.93 11.27 8.42
N ARG A 274 -15.38 10.01 8.34
CA ARG A 274 -15.61 9.12 9.49
C ARG A 274 -14.82 7.84 9.28
N VAL A 275 -13.85 7.59 10.15
CA VAL A 275 -13.03 6.36 10.14
C VAL A 275 -13.50 5.45 11.27
N GLN A 276 -13.76 4.17 10.98
CA GLN A 276 -14.29 3.22 11.96
C GLN A 276 -13.74 1.81 11.75
N GLN A 277 -13.46 1.07 12.83
CA GLN A 277 -13.06 -0.34 12.72
C GLN A 277 -11.86 -0.52 11.76
N SER A 278 -10.92 0.41 11.80
CA SER A 278 -9.76 0.45 10.90
C SER A 278 -8.48 0.25 11.69
N MET A 279 -7.54 -0.50 11.12
CA MET A 279 -6.18 -0.63 11.63
C MET A 279 -5.23 0.11 10.71
N CYS A 280 -4.50 1.08 11.25
CA CYS A 280 -3.45 1.82 10.57
C CYS A 280 -2.16 1.65 11.39
N GLY A 281 -1.02 1.49 10.75
CA GLY A 281 0.25 1.26 11.45
C GLY A 281 1.42 1.30 10.49
N GLY A 282 2.63 1.31 11.02
CA GLY A 282 3.91 1.31 10.30
C GLY A 282 5.05 1.25 11.30
#